data_AF-A0A6I2MTY6-F1
#
_entry.id   AF-A0A6I2MTY6-F1
#
_cell.length_a   1.000
_cell.length_b   1.000
_cell.length_c   1.000
_cell.angle_alpha   90.00
_cell.angle_beta   90.00
_cell.angle_gamma   90.00
#
_symmetry.space_group_name_H-M   'P 1'
#
loop_
_entity.id
_entity.type
_entity.pdbx_description
1 polymer ?
#
loop_
_entity_poly.entity_id
_entity_poly.type
_entity_poly.pdbx_seq_one_letter_code
_entity_poly.pdbx_strand_id
1 'polypeptide(L)'
;MKLKKTNLKKALNYARSKDSTTPDILEAVQRIFEIDQAHTKRIEENIQKSTTESSNWFNSDLLESENIYHIEHIKQICIDYRLRFLDSKYFKGDIPPEAISKIKQLEKQHNSELTGFKIVAPSKLFKLKDKDDPLMFVTLGNDYYYFIHKWGNDLHPLRKVLMWPFKNVVNLLITVLVLSFLTTLITPIQLFTKTTTGYEFWLLFFFMFKWSLAVVLFYGFAKGKNFNQAIWKSRFLNT
;
A
#
# COMPACT_ATOMS: atom_id res chain seq x y z
N MET A 1 -5.58 69.14 -17.91
CA MET A 1 -5.78 67.87 -18.66
C MET A 1 -5.06 66.75 -17.90
N LYS A 2 -5.77 65.86 -17.19
CA LYS A 2 -5.14 64.78 -16.41
C LYS A 2 -4.74 63.63 -17.35
N LEU A 3 -3.44 63.42 -17.53
CA LEU A 3 -2.91 62.29 -18.30
C LEU A 3 -3.28 60.96 -17.64
N LYS A 4 -3.87 60.06 -18.43
CA LYS A 4 -4.35 58.74 -17.99
C LYS A 4 -3.14 57.84 -17.69
N LYS A 5 -3.10 57.21 -16.51
CA LYS A 5 -2.00 56.32 -16.12
C LYS A 5 -1.89 55.14 -17.09
N THR A 6 -0.66 54.86 -17.55
CA THR A 6 -0.38 53.79 -18.51
C THR A 6 -0.54 52.43 -17.85
N ASN A 7 -1.36 51.57 -18.45
CA ASN A 7 -1.53 50.19 -18.00
C ASN A 7 -0.39 49.33 -18.59
N LEU A 8 0.55 48.93 -17.73
CA LEU A 8 1.75 48.16 -18.12
C LEU A 8 1.43 46.86 -18.84
N LYS A 9 0.33 46.16 -18.49
CA LYS A 9 -0.10 44.92 -19.16
C LYS A 9 -0.54 45.18 -20.61
N LYS A 10 -1.17 46.33 -20.88
CA LYS A 10 -1.53 46.74 -22.25
C LYS A 10 -0.30 47.15 -23.07
N ALA A 11 0.64 47.88 -22.47
CA ALA A 11 1.90 48.25 -23.13
C ALA A 11 2.75 47.02 -23.47
N LEU A 12 2.82 46.04 -22.55
CA LEU A 12 3.50 44.76 -22.76
C LEU A 12 2.86 43.93 -23.88
N ASN A 13 1.52 43.83 -23.89
CA ASN A 13 0.80 43.13 -24.96
C ASN A 13 1.00 43.78 -26.34
N TYR A 14 1.06 45.12 -26.39
CA TYR A 14 1.34 45.87 -27.62
C TYR A 14 2.77 45.65 -28.13
N ALA A 15 3.76 45.65 -27.21
CA ALA A 15 5.14 45.30 -27.54
C ALA A 15 5.23 43.86 -28.06
N ARG A 16 4.56 42.90 -27.40
CA ARG A 16 4.50 41.49 -27.81
C ARG A 16 3.85 41.29 -29.18
N SER A 17 2.79 42.04 -29.51
CA SER A 17 2.14 41.95 -30.83
C SER A 17 2.99 42.50 -31.98
N LYS A 18 4.05 43.24 -31.67
CA LYS A 18 4.97 43.82 -32.64
C LYS A 18 6.12 42.86 -33.01
N ASP A 19 6.40 41.86 -32.16
CA ASP A 19 7.31 40.76 -32.43
C ASP A 19 6.55 39.60 -33.11
N SER A 20 6.90 39.31 -34.36
CA SER A 20 6.29 38.27 -35.21
C SER A 20 6.69 36.83 -34.85
N THR A 21 7.39 36.61 -33.73
CA THR A 21 7.89 35.32 -33.21
C THR A 21 6.88 34.51 -32.40
N THR A 22 5.65 35.01 -32.27
CA THR A 22 4.55 34.33 -31.56
C THR A 22 4.23 32.89 -32.02
N PRO A 23 4.30 32.52 -33.33
CA PRO A 23 4.02 31.14 -33.75
C PRO A 23 5.08 30.13 -33.25
N ASP A 24 6.35 30.53 -33.15
CA ASP A 24 7.46 29.65 -32.72
C ASP A 24 7.34 29.27 -31.24
N ILE A 25 6.89 30.20 -30.38
CA ILE A 25 6.65 29.91 -28.96
C ILE A 25 5.51 28.90 -28.79
N LEU A 26 4.44 29.03 -29.57
CA LEU A 26 3.28 28.12 -29.44
C LEU A 26 3.64 26.71 -29.93
N GLU A 27 4.43 26.61 -30.99
CA GLU A 27 4.98 25.34 -31.49
C GLU A 27 6.00 24.74 -30.50
N ALA A 28 6.87 25.55 -29.89
CA ALA A 28 7.79 25.11 -28.84
C ALA A 28 7.03 24.58 -27.60
N VAL A 29 5.97 25.29 -27.19
CA VAL A 29 5.11 24.86 -26.08
C VAL A 29 4.40 23.55 -26.42
N GLN A 30 3.84 23.41 -27.63
CA GLN A 30 3.21 22.17 -28.10
C GLN A 30 4.19 21.00 -28.08
N ARG A 31 5.41 21.18 -28.59
CA ARG A 31 6.47 20.15 -28.54
C ARG A 31 6.80 19.72 -27.12
N ILE A 32 6.90 20.66 -26.17
CA ILE A 32 7.13 20.34 -24.75
C ILE A 32 5.97 19.51 -24.18
N PHE A 33 4.72 19.87 -24.48
CA PHE A 33 3.55 19.12 -24.05
C PHE A 33 3.51 17.72 -24.65
N GLU A 34 3.84 17.54 -25.92
CA GLU A 34 3.89 16.23 -26.58
C GLU A 34 4.94 15.32 -25.95
N ILE A 35 6.13 15.84 -25.66
CA ILE A 35 7.20 15.11 -24.98
C ILE A 35 6.75 14.68 -23.58
N ASP A 36 6.13 15.59 -22.81
CA ASP A 36 5.64 15.27 -21.46
C ASP A 36 4.50 14.22 -21.48
N GLN A 37 3.61 14.30 -22.47
CA GLN A 37 2.56 13.30 -22.64
C GLN A 37 3.12 11.93 -23.02
N ALA A 38 4.09 11.87 -23.93
CA ALA A 38 4.77 10.64 -24.29
C ALA A 38 5.49 10.03 -23.07
N HIS A 39 6.13 10.88 -22.26
CA HIS A 39 6.78 10.46 -21.01
C HIS A 39 5.80 9.87 -20.00
N THR A 40 4.64 10.50 -19.83
CA THR A 40 3.54 10.01 -18.96
C THR A 40 3.06 8.63 -19.40
N LYS A 41 2.76 8.48 -20.70
CA LYS A 41 2.28 7.21 -21.27
C LYS A 41 3.29 6.08 -21.06
N ARG A 42 4.58 6.35 -21.26
CA ARG A 42 5.66 5.38 -21.00
C ARG A 42 5.66 4.90 -19.55
N ILE A 43 5.51 5.83 -18.59
CA ILE A 43 5.45 5.48 -17.16
C ILE A 43 4.23 4.60 -16.88
N GLU A 44 3.06 4.97 -17.39
CA GLU A 44 1.83 4.18 -17.21
C GLU A 44 1.97 2.77 -17.79
N GLU A 45 2.60 2.62 -18.95
CA GLU A 45 2.93 1.31 -19.52
C GLU A 45 3.90 0.52 -18.65
N ASN A 46 4.95 1.15 -18.13
CA ASN A 46 5.94 0.47 -17.28
C ASN A 46 5.37 0.04 -15.92
N ILE A 47 4.40 0.79 -15.40
CA ILE A 47 3.62 0.42 -14.22
C ILE A 47 2.77 -0.83 -14.51
N GLN A 48 2.23 -0.99 -15.71
CA GLN A 48 1.41 -2.14 -16.07
C GLN A 48 2.24 -3.37 -16.49
N LYS A 49 3.46 -3.16 -16.99
CA LYS A 49 4.40 -4.22 -17.34
C LYS A 49 5.02 -4.84 -16.07
N SER A 50 5.10 -6.17 -16.02
CA SER A 50 5.93 -6.84 -15.01
C SER A 50 7.31 -7.12 -15.56
N THR A 51 8.31 -6.46 -15.00
CA THR A 51 9.72 -6.78 -15.24
C THR A 51 10.26 -7.39 -13.96
N THR A 52 10.51 -8.70 -13.98
CA THR A 52 10.96 -9.46 -12.80
C THR A 52 12.44 -9.23 -12.49
N GLU A 53 13.20 -8.70 -13.45
CA GLU A 53 14.67 -8.65 -13.42
C GLU A 53 15.25 -7.27 -13.81
N SER A 54 14.47 -6.21 -13.72
CA SER A 54 15.00 -4.87 -14.01
C SER A 54 15.77 -4.33 -12.80
N SER A 55 17.10 -4.39 -12.85
CA SER A 55 17.93 -3.52 -12.02
C SER A 55 17.88 -2.12 -12.62
N ASN A 56 17.14 -1.22 -11.98
CA ASN A 56 17.15 0.18 -12.42
C ASN A 56 18.47 0.82 -12.02
N TRP A 57 19.05 1.61 -12.92
CA TRP A 57 20.23 2.40 -12.59
C TRP A 57 19.81 3.62 -11.78
N PHE A 58 20.37 3.76 -10.58
CA PHE A 58 20.18 4.93 -9.74
C PHE A 58 21.54 5.55 -9.43
N ASN A 59 21.60 6.87 -9.54
CA ASN A 59 22.72 7.62 -8.97
C ASN A 59 22.65 7.55 -7.44
N SER A 60 23.63 6.89 -6.82
CA SER A 60 23.73 6.67 -5.36
C SER A 60 23.73 7.96 -4.55
N ASP A 61 24.34 9.02 -5.10
CA ASP A 61 24.54 10.28 -4.37
C ASP A 61 23.23 11.07 -4.23
N LEU A 62 22.24 10.73 -5.04
CA LEU A 62 20.93 11.38 -5.10
C LEU A 62 19.85 10.56 -4.39
N LEU A 63 20.17 9.37 -3.85
CA LEU A 63 19.22 8.53 -3.16
C LEU A 63 19.10 8.93 -1.69
N GLU A 64 17.87 9.17 -1.24
CA GLU A 64 17.56 9.42 0.17
C GLU A 64 17.51 8.09 0.92
N SER A 65 18.42 7.89 1.88
CA SER A 65 18.52 6.62 2.63
C SER A 65 17.25 6.28 3.42
N GLU A 66 16.46 7.28 3.82
CA GLU A 66 15.20 7.10 4.53
C GLU A 66 14.10 6.40 3.70
N ASN A 67 14.21 6.47 2.37
CA ASN A 67 13.27 5.86 1.44
C ASN A 67 13.70 4.47 0.97
N ILE A 68 14.83 3.95 1.47
CA ILE A 68 15.37 2.65 1.09
C ILE A 68 14.93 1.59 2.11
N TYR A 69 14.23 0.57 1.63
CA TYR A 69 13.73 -0.53 2.45
C TYR A 69 14.20 -1.89 1.92
N HIS A 70 14.69 -2.72 2.83
CA HIS A 70 14.94 -4.13 2.54
C HIS A 70 13.62 -4.93 2.51
N ILE A 71 13.57 -6.01 1.75
CA ILE A 71 12.39 -6.89 1.65
C ILE A 71 11.88 -7.37 3.02
N GLU A 72 12.76 -7.61 3.98
CA GLU A 72 12.36 -8.05 5.32
C GLU A 72 11.60 -6.97 6.10
N HIS A 73 11.95 -5.68 5.93
CA HIS A 73 11.20 -4.57 6.53
C HIS A 73 9.78 -4.51 5.95
N ILE A 74 9.66 -4.62 4.63
CA ILE A 74 8.38 -4.63 3.93
C ILE A 74 7.53 -5.83 4.37
N LYS A 75 8.13 -7.02 4.42
CA LYS A 75 7.51 -8.26 4.87
C LYS A 75 6.97 -8.14 6.29
N GLN A 76 7.71 -7.54 7.22
CA GLN A 76 7.24 -7.34 8.59
C GLN A 76 5.97 -6.49 8.64
N ILE A 77 5.93 -5.37 7.91
CA ILE A 77 4.74 -4.52 7.80
C ILE A 77 3.59 -5.27 7.13
N CYS A 78 3.86 -6.03 6.07
CA CYS A 78 2.83 -6.86 5.42
C CYS A 78 2.23 -7.91 6.37
N ILE A 79 3.05 -8.53 7.22
CA ILE A 79 2.59 -9.52 8.19
C ILE A 79 1.80 -8.85 9.32
N ASP A 80 2.28 -7.71 9.84
CA ASP A 80 1.67 -6.99 10.97
C ASP A 80 0.28 -6.44 10.63
N TYR A 81 0.11 -5.90 9.43
CA TYR A 81 -1.12 -5.20 9.01
C TYR A 81 -1.99 -6.02 8.04
N ARG A 82 -1.57 -7.25 7.72
CA ARG A 82 -2.19 -8.13 6.71
C ARG A 82 -2.28 -7.45 5.35
N LEU A 83 -1.12 -7.01 4.85
CA LEU A 83 -0.95 -6.43 3.52
C LEU A 83 -0.27 -7.45 2.60
N ARG A 84 -0.31 -7.18 1.30
CA ARG A 84 0.42 -7.93 0.28
C ARG A 84 1.39 -7.02 -0.43
N PHE A 85 2.54 -7.56 -0.80
CA PHE A 85 3.55 -6.91 -1.62
C PHE A 85 3.62 -7.62 -2.96
N LEU A 86 3.06 -6.98 -3.99
CA LEU A 86 2.90 -7.56 -5.32
C LEU A 86 3.29 -6.56 -6.40
N ASP A 87 3.53 -7.05 -7.62
CA ASP A 87 3.78 -6.19 -8.77
C ASP A 87 2.56 -5.28 -9.03
N SER A 88 2.82 -4.05 -9.45
CA SER A 88 1.79 -3.05 -9.76
C SER A 88 0.75 -3.53 -10.77
N LYS A 89 1.11 -4.43 -11.69
CA LYS A 89 0.15 -5.05 -12.64
C LYS A 89 -1.05 -5.75 -11.99
N TYR A 90 -0.91 -6.22 -10.74
CA TYR A 90 -1.98 -6.90 -10.03
C TYR A 90 -2.90 -5.92 -9.30
N PHE A 91 -2.46 -4.68 -9.13
CA PHE A 91 -3.22 -3.65 -8.45
C PHE A 91 -4.38 -3.20 -9.35
N LYS A 92 -5.61 -3.27 -8.83
CA LYS A 92 -6.81 -2.88 -9.57
C LYS A 92 -7.33 -1.49 -9.21
N GLY A 93 -6.67 -0.81 -8.27
CA GLY A 93 -6.96 0.59 -7.94
C GLY A 93 -6.39 1.55 -8.98
N ASP A 94 -6.91 2.76 -8.98
CA ASP A 94 -6.38 3.83 -9.83
C ASP A 94 -5.12 4.42 -9.19
N ILE A 95 -4.11 4.71 -10.00
CA ILE A 95 -2.86 5.34 -9.56
C ILE A 95 -3.03 6.84 -9.77
N PRO A 96 -2.87 7.67 -8.73
CA PRO A 96 -3.11 9.09 -8.82
C PRO A 96 -2.04 9.76 -9.70
N PRO A 97 -2.38 10.89 -10.34
CA PRO A 97 -1.42 11.67 -11.12
C PRO A 97 -0.23 12.16 -10.29
N GLU A 98 -0.41 12.31 -8.97
CA GLU A 98 0.65 12.65 -8.02
C GLU A 98 1.77 11.60 -7.98
N ALA A 99 1.40 10.32 -7.98
CA ALA A 99 2.37 9.22 -8.02
C ALA A 99 3.15 9.23 -9.35
N ILE A 100 2.45 9.46 -10.47
CA ILE A 100 3.08 9.56 -11.79
C ILE A 100 4.04 10.76 -11.84
N SER A 101 3.64 11.91 -11.29
CA SER A 101 4.50 13.10 -11.18
C SER A 101 5.77 12.82 -10.38
N LYS A 102 5.67 12.09 -9.25
CA LYS A 102 6.82 11.66 -8.46
C LYS A 102 7.75 10.73 -9.22
N ILE A 103 7.20 9.78 -9.98
CA ILE A 103 8.01 8.90 -10.85
C ILE A 103 8.75 9.73 -11.92
N LYS A 104 8.07 10.68 -12.58
CA LYS A 104 8.71 11.58 -13.55
C LYS A 104 9.87 12.36 -12.94
N GLN A 105 9.69 12.87 -11.72
CA GLN A 105 10.74 13.60 -11.00
C GLN A 105 11.94 12.70 -10.72
N LEU A 106 11.72 11.47 -10.24
CA LEU A 106 12.79 10.51 -9.98
C LEU A 106 13.52 10.10 -11.27
N GLU A 107 12.80 9.78 -12.34
CA GLU A 107 13.41 9.45 -13.64
C GLU A 107 14.27 10.60 -14.18
N LYS A 108 13.81 11.85 -14.02
CA LYS A 108 14.58 13.03 -14.44
C LYS A 108 15.81 13.27 -13.57
N GLN A 109 15.70 13.07 -12.26
CA GLN A 109 16.80 13.26 -11.30
C GLN A 109 17.90 12.23 -11.48
N HIS A 110 17.54 10.98 -11.73
CA HIS A 110 18.49 9.89 -11.92
C HIS A 110 18.83 9.63 -13.40
N ASN A 111 18.24 10.39 -14.34
CA ASN A 111 18.39 10.23 -15.78
C ASN A 111 18.25 8.76 -16.23
N SER A 112 17.27 8.06 -15.66
CA SER A 112 17.04 6.64 -15.88
C SER A 112 15.56 6.35 -16.04
N GLU A 113 15.26 5.27 -16.75
CA GLU A 113 13.91 4.75 -16.88
C GLU A 113 13.64 3.77 -15.74
N LEU A 114 12.55 4.00 -15.02
CA LEU A 114 12.15 3.19 -13.87
C LEU A 114 11.17 2.10 -14.31
N THR A 115 11.48 0.87 -13.94
CA THR A 115 10.67 -0.32 -14.22
C THR A 115 10.60 -1.24 -13.00
N GLY A 116 9.67 -2.21 -13.00
CA GLY A 116 9.54 -3.17 -11.90
C GLY A 116 8.89 -2.57 -10.65
N PHE A 117 7.80 -1.82 -10.83
CA PHE A 117 7.03 -1.24 -9.73
C PHE A 117 6.31 -2.31 -8.90
N LYS A 118 6.29 -2.11 -7.59
CA LYS A 118 5.61 -2.98 -6.63
C LYS A 118 4.73 -2.15 -5.71
N ILE A 119 3.63 -2.74 -5.28
CA ILE A 119 2.64 -2.09 -4.42
C ILE A 119 2.45 -2.93 -3.17
N VAL A 120 2.53 -2.27 -2.01
CA VAL A 120 2.03 -2.82 -0.74
C VAL A 120 0.59 -2.35 -0.56
N ALA A 121 -0.35 -3.29 -0.47
CA ALA A 121 -1.76 -2.96 -0.33
C ALA A 121 -2.53 -4.08 0.40
N PRO A 122 -3.68 -3.79 1.02
CA PRO A 122 -4.61 -4.80 1.49
C PRO A 122 -5.07 -5.74 0.37
N SER A 123 -5.35 -7.00 0.72
CA SER A 123 -5.81 -8.01 -0.25
C SER A 123 -7.08 -7.63 -1.01
N LYS A 124 -7.88 -6.69 -0.48
CA LYS A 124 -9.09 -6.17 -1.12
C LYS A 124 -8.79 -5.35 -2.38
N LEU A 125 -7.74 -4.51 -2.37
CA LEU A 125 -7.36 -3.62 -3.48
C LEU A 125 -6.86 -4.36 -4.73
N PHE A 126 -6.46 -5.62 -4.56
CA PHE A 126 -6.13 -6.51 -5.67
C PHE A 126 -7.36 -7.21 -6.28
N LYS A 127 -8.50 -7.19 -5.57
CA LYS A 127 -9.78 -7.78 -6.04
C LYS A 127 -10.73 -6.73 -6.59
N LEU A 128 -10.90 -5.62 -5.87
CA LEU A 128 -11.84 -4.54 -6.17
C LEU A 128 -11.18 -3.17 -5.97
N LYS A 129 -11.68 -2.16 -6.69
CA LYS A 129 -11.40 -0.76 -6.40
C LYS A 129 -11.94 -0.44 -5.00
N ASP A 130 -11.04 -0.16 -4.07
CA ASP A 130 -11.37 0.22 -2.68
C ASP A 130 -10.51 1.43 -2.28
N LYS A 131 -10.82 2.06 -1.14
CA LYS A 131 -10.21 3.32 -0.67
C LYS A 131 -9.13 3.12 0.41
N ASP A 132 -8.50 1.96 0.46
CA ASP A 132 -7.41 1.70 1.41
C ASP A 132 -6.06 2.20 0.86
N ASP A 133 -5.08 2.42 1.74
CA ASP A 133 -3.70 2.87 1.43
C ASP A 133 -2.84 1.86 0.63
N PRO A 134 -2.49 2.16 -0.64
CA PRO A 134 -1.32 1.59 -1.29
C PRO A 134 -0.04 2.39 -1.00
N LEU A 135 1.06 1.66 -0.85
CA LEU A 135 2.41 2.19 -0.91
C LEU A 135 3.04 1.69 -2.21
N MET A 136 3.64 2.59 -3.00
CA MET A 136 4.38 2.21 -4.20
C MET A 136 5.88 2.23 -3.96
N PHE A 137 6.51 1.19 -4.48
CA PHE A 137 7.94 0.99 -4.45
C PHE A 137 8.46 0.68 -5.85
N VAL A 138 9.75 0.92 -6.05
CA VAL A 138 10.51 0.47 -7.21
C VAL A 138 11.71 -0.36 -6.77
N THR A 139 12.09 -1.36 -7.56
CA THR A 139 13.23 -2.22 -7.26
C THR A 139 14.56 -1.48 -7.46
N LEU A 140 15.43 -1.54 -6.44
CA LEU A 140 16.81 -1.09 -6.49
C LEU A 140 17.78 -2.24 -6.85
N GLY A 141 17.30 -3.49 -6.83
CA GLY A 141 18.12 -4.70 -6.89
C GLY A 141 18.52 -5.21 -5.50
N ASN A 142 19.05 -6.43 -5.44
CA ASN A 142 19.51 -7.07 -4.19
C ASN A 142 18.49 -7.05 -3.03
N ASP A 143 17.21 -7.29 -3.34
CA ASP A 143 16.10 -7.25 -2.36
C ASP A 143 15.86 -5.89 -1.67
N TYR A 144 16.41 -4.81 -2.22
CA TYR A 144 16.11 -3.44 -1.81
C TYR A 144 15.08 -2.79 -2.72
N TYR A 145 14.26 -1.95 -2.09
CA TYR A 145 13.17 -1.24 -2.72
C TYR A 145 13.19 0.22 -2.29
N TYR A 146 12.97 1.12 -3.23
CA TYR A 146 12.85 2.55 -2.99
C TYR A 146 11.38 2.94 -2.90
N PHE A 147 11.01 3.63 -1.83
CA PHE A 147 9.68 4.17 -1.64
C PHE A 147 9.46 5.39 -2.53
N ILE A 148 8.38 5.37 -3.31
CA ILE A 148 8.05 6.47 -4.24
C ILE A 148 6.98 7.35 -3.63
N HIS A 149 5.84 6.76 -3.28
CA HIS A 149 4.67 7.51 -2.86
C HIS A 149 3.65 6.63 -2.13
N LYS A 150 2.89 7.27 -1.26
CA LYS A 150 1.72 6.73 -0.58
C LYS A 150 0.52 7.58 -0.98
N TRP A 151 -0.59 6.94 -1.32
CA TRP A 151 -1.87 7.62 -1.54
C TRP A 151 -3.00 6.80 -0.92
N GLY A 152 -4.18 7.41 -0.74
CA GLY A 152 -5.31 6.77 -0.07
C GLY A 152 -5.57 7.32 1.33
N ASN A 153 -6.34 6.58 2.12
CA ASN A 153 -6.70 6.95 3.50
C ASN A 153 -6.03 6.01 4.51
N ASP A 154 -5.50 6.60 5.58
CA ASP A 154 -4.68 5.92 6.58
C ASP A 154 -5.32 4.64 7.14
N LEU A 155 -4.51 3.58 7.27
CA LEU A 155 -4.90 2.37 7.98
C LEU A 155 -5.33 2.68 9.43
N HIS A 156 -6.48 2.16 9.85
CA HIS A 156 -6.96 2.32 11.22
C HIS A 156 -5.93 1.80 12.26
N PRO A 157 -5.62 2.54 13.34
CA PRO A 157 -4.53 2.19 14.26
C PRO A 157 -4.73 0.82 14.94
N LEU A 158 -5.99 0.45 15.25
CA LEU A 158 -6.32 -0.86 15.83
C LEU A 158 -6.20 -2.04 14.86
N ARG A 159 -5.96 -1.79 13.56
CA ARG A 159 -5.84 -2.85 12.55
C ARG A 159 -4.73 -3.85 12.89
N LYS A 160 -3.61 -3.37 13.45
CA LYS A 160 -2.50 -4.24 13.86
C LYS A 160 -2.93 -5.25 14.92
N VAL A 161 -3.71 -4.82 15.91
CA VAL A 161 -4.21 -5.70 16.99
C VAL A 161 -5.24 -6.69 16.42
N LEU A 162 -6.17 -6.21 15.60
CA LEU A 162 -7.20 -7.05 15.01
C LEU A 162 -6.63 -8.14 14.07
N MET A 163 -5.52 -7.83 13.38
CA MET A 163 -4.86 -8.77 12.48
C MET A 163 -3.85 -9.69 13.17
N TRP A 164 -3.50 -9.43 14.43
CA TRP A 164 -2.51 -10.18 15.20
C TRP A 164 -2.78 -11.69 15.31
N PRO A 165 -4.03 -12.17 15.52
CA PRO A 165 -4.33 -13.60 15.58
C PRO A 165 -4.04 -14.32 14.26
N PHE A 166 -4.06 -13.61 13.13
CA PHE A 166 -3.87 -14.18 11.80
C PHE A 166 -2.40 -14.21 11.35
N LYS A 167 -1.45 -13.83 12.22
CA LYS A 167 -0.02 -13.87 11.89
C LYS A 167 0.48 -15.30 11.66
N ASN A 168 0.15 -16.21 12.57
CA ASN A 168 0.50 -17.62 12.53
C ASN A 168 -0.50 -18.44 13.40
N VAL A 169 -0.37 -19.76 13.38
CA VAL A 169 -1.24 -20.67 14.17
C VAL A 169 -1.10 -20.46 15.67
N VAL A 170 0.11 -20.16 16.16
CA VAL A 170 0.39 -19.98 17.59
C VAL A 170 -0.33 -18.75 18.15
N ASN A 171 -0.27 -17.61 17.46
CA ASN A 171 -0.97 -16.38 17.81
C ASN A 171 -2.49 -16.58 17.81
N LEU A 172 -3.02 -17.35 16.85
CA LEU A 172 -4.43 -17.72 16.83
C LEU A 172 -4.80 -18.54 18.07
N LEU A 173 -4.00 -19.56 18.41
CA LEU A 173 -4.22 -20.41 19.58
C LEU A 173 -4.19 -19.60 20.88
N ILE A 174 -3.22 -18.70 21.05
CA ILE A 174 -3.13 -17.80 22.21
C ILE A 174 -4.38 -16.91 22.28
N THR A 175 -4.82 -16.36 21.15
CA THR A 175 -6.03 -15.52 21.09
C THR A 175 -7.26 -16.30 21.52
N VAL A 176 -7.41 -17.54 21.04
CA VAL A 176 -8.50 -18.43 21.43
C VAL A 176 -8.43 -18.74 22.91
N LEU A 177 -7.25 -19.05 23.44
CA LEU A 177 -7.05 -19.33 24.86
C LEU A 177 -7.47 -18.14 25.74
N VAL A 178 -7.00 -16.94 25.41
CA VAL A 178 -7.36 -15.70 26.13
C VAL A 178 -8.86 -15.42 26.01
N LEU A 179 -9.44 -15.54 24.81
CA LEU A 179 -10.86 -15.31 24.60
C LEU A 179 -11.71 -16.29 25.41
N SER A 180 -11.35 -17.58 25.39
CA SER A 180 -12.05 -18.61 26.15
C SER A 180 -11.92 -18.41 27.66
N PHE A 181 -10.80 -17.87 28.13
CA PHE A 181 -10.64 -17.49 29.53
C PHE A 181 -11.58 -16.34 29.90
N LEU A 182 -11.62 -15.29 29.07
CA LEU A 182 -12.52 -14.14 29.26
C LEU A 182 -14.00 -14.54 29.22
N THR A 183 -14.40 -15.41 28.29
CA THR A 183 -15.79 -15.90 28.24
C THR A 183 -16.12 -16.73 29.47
N THR A 184 -15.17 -17.49 30.00
CA THR A 184 -15.35 -18.25 31.24
C THR A 184 -15.54 -17.33 32.45
N LEU A 185 -14.79 -16.24 32.54
CA LEU A 185 -14.94 -15.25 33.63
C LEU A 185 -16.32 -14.58 33.65
N ILE A 186 -16.89 -14.32 32.47
CA ILE A 186 -18.21 -13.68 32.34
C ILE A 186 -19.35 -14.70 32.56
N THR A 187 -19.07 -15.99 32.40
CA THR A 187 -20.07 -17.04 32.53
C THR A 187 -20.34 -17.32 34.02
N PRO A 188 -21.58 -17.14 34.52
CA PRO A 188 -21.90 -17.43 35.91
C PRO A 188 -21.83 -18.93 36.18
N ILE A 189 -20.84 -19.35 36.97
CA ILE A 189 -20.56 -20.77 37.24
C ILE A 189 -21.71 -21.48 37.97
N GLN A 190 -22.52 -20.70 38.70
CA GLN A 190 -23.69 -21.16 39.44
C GLN A 190 -24.79 -21.74 38.53
N LEU A 191 -24.75 -21.45 37.22
CA LEU A 191 -25.66 -22.08 36.26
C LEU A 191 -25.34 -23.57 36.03
N PHE A 192 -24.11 -24.00 36.29
CA PHE A 192 -23.63 -25.35 35.97
C PHE A 192 -23.33 -26.19 37.21
N THR A 193 -23.12 -25.56 38.37
CA THR A 193 -22.84 -26.27 39.62
C THR A 193 -23.32 -25.48 40.84
N LYS A 194 -23.65 -26.19 41.92
CA LYS A 194 -24.02 -25.61 43.23
C LYS A 194 -22.84 -25.50 44.19
N THR A 195 -21.75 -26.21 43.90
CA THR A 195 -20.47 -26.10 44.59
C THR A 195 -19.61 -25.06 43.88
N THR A 196 -18.70 -24.40 44.60
CA THR A 196 -17.79 -23.41 44.01
C THR A 196 -16.36 -23.76 44.40
N THR A 197 -15.88 -24.89 43.88
CA THR A 197 -14.49 -25.30 44.04
C THR A 197 -13.69 -24.80 42.83
N GLY A 198 -12.42 -24.43 43.01
CA GLY A 198 -11.57 -23.94 41.92
C GLY A 198 -11.44 -24.90 40.72
N TYR A 199 -11.65 -26.21 40.93
CA TYR A 199 -11.68 -27.22 39.87
C TYR A 199 -12.79 -27.01 38.82
N GLU A 200 -13.98 -26.60 39.24
CA GLU A 200 -15.15 -26.46 38.34
C GLU A 200 -14.92 -25.32 37.33
N PHE A 201 -14.21 -24.26 37.76
CA PHE A 201 -13.82 -23.17 36.88
C PHE A 201 -12.91 -23.67 35.75
N TRP A 202 -11.90 -24.47 36.09
CA TRP A 202 -10.99 -25.03 35.09
C TRP A 202 -11.70 -25.99 34.13
N LEU A 203 -12.65 -26.78 34.63
CA LEU A 203 -13.47 -27.66 33.79
C LEU A 203 -14.32 -26.84 32.81
N LEU A 204 -14.99 -25.78 33.28
CA LEU A 204 -15.75 -24.87 32.43
C LEU A 204 -14.86 -24.18 31.41
N PHE A 205 -13.67 -23.74 31.80
CA PHE A 205 -12.67 -23.15 30.91
C PHE A 205 -12.26 -24.11 29.80
N PHE A 206 -11.94 -25.37 30.11
CA PHE A 206 -11.61 -26.37 29.09
C PHE A 206 -12.76 -26.62 28.12
N PHE A 207 -14.00 -26.61 28.61
CA PHE A 207 -15.18 -26.73 27.78
C PHE A 207 -15.33 -25.53 26.83
N MET A 208 -15.22 -24.30 27.35
CA MET A 208 -15.27 -23.06 26.56
C MET A 208 -14.15 -23.02 25.51
N PHE A 209 -12.93 -23.41 25.88
CA PHE A 209 -11.79 -23.48 24.97
C PHE A 209 -12.02 -24.44 23.81
N LYS A 210 -12.49 -25.67 24.09
CA LYS A 210 -12.80 -26.65 23.04
C LYS A 210 -13.86 -26.13 22.08
N TRP A 211 -14.90 -25.46 22.60
CA TRP A 211 -15.96 -24.91 21.76
C TRP A 211 -15.48 -23.74 20.90
N SER A 212 -14.77 -22.77 21.49
CA SER A 212 -14.17 -21.66 20.74
C SER A 212 -13.19 -22.15 19.66
N LEU A 213 -12.35 -23.14 19.99
CA LEU A 213 -11.43 -23.76 19.03
C LEU A 213 -12.18 -24.40 17.87
N ALA A 214 -13.25 -25.16 18.15
CA ALA A 214 -14.07 -25.78 17.10
C ALA A 214 -14.69 -24.73 16.16
N VAL A 215 -15.24 -23.65 16.71
CA VAL A 215 -15.80 -22.53 15.92
C VAL A 215 -14.72 -21.89 15.05
N VAL A 216 -13.55 -21.58 15.62
CA VAL A 216 -12.44 -20.95 14.89
C VAL A 216 -11.89 -21.86 13.80
N LEU A 217 -11.74 -23.16 14.06
CA LEU A 217 -11.31 -24.13 13.05
C LEU A 217 -12.36 -24.25 11.94
N PHE A 218 -13.65 -24.35 12.29
CA PHE A 218 -14.72 -24.40 11.31
C PHE A 218 -14.69 -23.19 10.39
N TYR A 219 -14.69 -21.97 10.92
CA TYR A 219 -14.67 -20.76 10.07
C TYR A 219 -13.32 -20.51 9.39
N GLY A 220 -12.21 -20.90 10.02
CA GLY A 220 -10.86 -20.74 9.47
C GLY A 220 -10.62 -21.65 8.27
N PHE A 221 -10.90 -22.95 8.42
CA PHE A 221 -10.77 -23.93 7.35
C PHE A 221 -11.86 -23.80 6.30
N ALA A 222 -13.14 -23.61 6.68
CA ALA A 222 -14.23 -23.48 5.70
C ALA A 222 -14.06 -22.28 4.77
N LYS A 223 -13.39 -21.21 5.23
CA LYS A 223 -13.07 -20.04 4.40
C LYS A 223 -11.69 -20.09 3.76
N GLY A 224 -10.96 -21.21 3.79
CA GLY A 224 -9.65 -21.34 3.13
C GLY A 224 -8.62 -20.27 3.52
N LYS A 225 -8.79 -19.63 4.69
CA LYS A 225 -8.03 -18.44 5.06
C LYS A 225 -6.64 -18.83 5.49
N ASN A 226 -5.65 -18.29 4.78
CA ASN A 226 -4.25 -18.47 5.11
C ASN A 226 -3.73 -17.38 6.06
N PHE A 227 -2.68 -17.73 6.80
CA PHE A 227 -1.97 -16.83 7.71
C PHE A 227 -1.18 -15.76 6.97
N ASN A 228 -0.94 -14.62 7.61
CA ASN A 228 -0.29 -13.45 7.00
C ASN A 228 1.12 -13.81 6.47
N GLN A 229 1.85 -14.66 7.19
CA GLN A 229 3.18 -15.15 6.79
C GLN A 229 3.19 -15.91 5.46
N ALA A 230 2.08 -16.56 5.08
CA ALA A 230 2.00 -17.34 3.85
C ALA A 230 1.49 -16.52 2.65
N ILE A 231 0.76 -15.42 2.89
CA ILE A 231 0.04 -14.69 1.84
C ILE A 231 0.72 -13.41 1.37
N TRP A 232 1.68 -12.86 2.12
CA TRP A 232 2.20 -11.52 1.87
C TRP A 232 2.84 -11.34 0.48
N LYS A 233 3.51 -12.36 -0.07
CA LYS A 233 4.10 -12.36 -1.43
C LYS A 233 3.29 -13.19 -2.44
N SER A 234 2.14 -13.75 -2.02
CA SER A 234 1.37 -14.66 -2.87
C SER A 234 0.53 -13.91 -3.90
N ARG A 235 0.74 -14.26 -5.17
CA ARG A 235 -0.06 -13.79 -6.33
C ARG A 235 -1.48 -14.33 -6.28
N PHE A 236 -1.67 -15.50 -5.67
CA PHE A 236 -2.97 -16.16 -5.59
C PHE A 236 -3.80 -15.55 -4.48
N LEU A 237 -4.96 -15.03 -4.87
CA LEU A 237 -5.95 -14.49 -3.96
C LEU A 237 -6.82 -15.64 -3.43
N ASN A 238 -6.26 -16.51 -2.59
CA ASN A 238 -7.05 -17.53 -1.89
C ASN A 238 -8.18 -16.80 -1.12
N THR A 239 -9.40 -17.07 -1.55
CA THR A 239 -10.64 -16.38 -1.18
C THR A 239 -10.98 -16.59 0.29
#